data_AF-A0AB74QSU0-F1
#
_entry.id   AF-A0AB74QSU0-F1
#
_cell.length_a   1.000
_cell.length_b   1.000
_cell.length_c   1.000
_cell.angle_alpha   90.00
_cell.angle_beta   90.00
_cell.angle_gamma   90.00
#
_symmetry.space_group_name_H-M   'P 1'
#
loop_
_entity.id
_entity.type
_entity.pdbx_description
1 polymer ?
#
loop_
_entity_poly.entity_id
_entity_poly.type
_entity_poly.pdbx_seq_one_letter_code
_entity_poly.pdbx_strand_id
1 'polypeptide(L)' 'MPELRDTGVRNVVCGENVVIYQPANLYDCQLGDNVFVGPFVEI' A
#
# COMPACT_ATOMS: atom_id res chain seq x y z
N MET A 1 17.78 3.31 19.98
CA MET A 1 18.00 2.57 18.72
C MET A 1 16.73 2.69 17.90
N PRO A 2 16.78 2.87 16.57
CA PRO A 2 15.57 2.96 15.76
C PRO A 2 14.88 1.60 15.66
N GLU A 3 13.55 1.60 15.59
CA GLU A 3 12.76 0.44 15.23
C GLU A 3 12.80 0.28 13.70
N LEU A 4 13.12 -0.92 13.23
CA LEU A 4 13.16 -1.26 11.81
C LEU A 4 11.88 -2.02 11.45
N ARG A 5 11.22 -1.60 10.36
CA ARG A 5 10.05 -2.28 9.81
C ARG A 5 10.25 -2.53 8.32
N ASP A 6 9.89 -3.72 7.89
CA ASP A 6 9.88 -4.05 6.47
C ASP A 6 8.70 -3.37 5.79
N THR A 7 8.98 -2.79 4.62
CA THR A 7 7.95 -2.24 3.76
C THR A 7 7.00 -3.33 3.29
N GLY A 8 5.75 -2.97 3.02
CA GLY A 8 4.78 -3.93 2.52
C GLY A 8 3.35 -3.45 2.48
N VAL A 9 2.52 -4.31 1.90
CA VAL A 9 1.07 -4.14 1.79
C VAL A 9 0.44 -5.18 2.72
N ARG A 10 -0.19 -4.75 3.81
CA ARG A 10 -0.80 -5.64 4.81
C ARG A 10 -2.24 -5.23 5.07
N ASN A 11 -3.15 -6.19 5.04
CA ASN A 11 -4.59 -6.00 5.30
C ASN A 11 -5.22 -4.89 4.46
N VAL A 12 -4.86 -4.81 3.18
CA VAL A 12 -5.43 -3.83 2.25
C VAL A 12 -6.57 -4.47 1.46
N VAL A 13 -7.74 -3.83 1.47
CA VAL A 13 -8.87 -4.21 0.62
C VAL A 13 -8.79 -3.42 -0.68
N CYS A 14 -8.74 -4.10 -1.82
CA CYS A 14 -8.68 -3.48 -3.13
C CYS A 14 -10.01 -3.60 -3.87
N GLY A 15 -10.48 -2.49 -4.45
CA GLY A 15 -11.48 -2.46 -5.50
C GLY A 15 -10.95 -2.97 -6.84
N GLU A 16 -11.75 -2.84 -7.90
CA GLU A 16 -11.37 -3.30 -9.24
C GLU A 16 -10.25 -2.44 -9.83
N ASN A 17 -9.35 -3.06 -10.61
CA ASN A 17 -8.26 -2.39 -11.33
C ASN A 17 -7.31 -1.52 -10.47
N VAL A 18 -7.14 -1.88 -9.19
CA VAL A 18 -6.14 -1.25 -8.33
C VAL A 18 -4.72 -1.63 -8.78
N VAL A 19 -3.83 -0.64 -8.86
CA VAL A 19 -2.40 -0.87 -9.16
C VAL A 19 -1.55 -0.30 -8.03
N ILE A 20 -0.71 -1.16 -7.44
CA ILE A 20 0.24 -0.79 -6.39
C ILE A 20 1.65 -1.02 -6.90
N TYR A 21 2.43 0.06 -7.03
CA TYR A 21 3.84 -0.01 -7.40
C TYR A 21 4.69 -0.17 -6.14
N GLN A 22 5.57 -1.18 -6.15
CA GLN A 22 6.49 -1.43 -5.04
C GLN A 22 7.80 -0.64 -5.20
N PRO A 23 8.50 -0.32 -4.09
CA PRO A 23 8.09 -0.59 -2.70
C PRO A 23 6.98 0.38 -2.23
N ALA A 24 6.05 -0.07 -1.39
CA ALA A 24 4.98 0.77 -0.81
C ALA A 24 4.62 0.27 0.60
N ASN A 25 4.14 1.18 1.45
CA ASN A 25 3.75 0.93 2.85
C ASN A 25 2.24 1.13 3.00
N LEU A 26 1.44 0.08 2.82
CA LEU A 26 -0.03 0.20 2.89
C LEU A 26 -0.55 -0.71 3.99
N TYR A 27 -1.23 -0.13 4.99
CA TYR A 27 -1.63 -0.87 6.19
C TYR A 27 -3.09 -0.59 6.56
N ASP A 28 -3.88 -1.66 6.73
CA ASP A 28 -5.23 -1.62 7.29
C ASP A 28 -6.17 -0.60 6.60
N CYS A 29 -6.07 -0.49 5.26
CA CYS A 29 -6.81 0.50 4.46
C CYS A 29 -7.63 -0.14 3.33
N GLN A 30 -8.53 0.66 2.74
CA GLN A 30 -9.33 0.26 1.57
C GLN A 30 -9.05 1.19 0.38
N LEU A 31 -8.66 0.61 -0.75
CA LEU A 31 -8.46 1.30 -2.02
C LEU A 31 -9.70 1.07 -2.90
N GLY A 32 -10.32 2.15 -3.38
CA GLY A 32 -11.46 2.09 -4.29
C GLY A 32 -11.08 1.65 -5.72
N ASP A 33 -12.09 1.52 -6.58
CA ASP A 33 -11.89 1.13 -7.97
C ASP A 33 -10.99 2.12 -8.73
N ASN A 34 -10.11 1.58 -9.58
CA ASN A 34 -9.17 2.32 -10.43
C ASN A 34 -8.16 3.20 -9.66
N VAL A 35 -7.91 2.92 -8.39
CA VAL A 35 -6.88 3.60 -7.60
C VAL A 35 -5.49 3.15 -8.04
N PHE A 36 -4.59 4.14 -8.17
CA PHE A 36 -3.17 3.95 -8.42
C PHE A 36 -2.38 4.40 -7.19
N VAL A 37 -1.48 3.53 -6.70
CA VAL A 37 -0.52 3.85 -5.64
C VAL A 37 0.89 3.78 -6.21
N GLY A 38 1.56 4.93 -6.23
CA GLY A 38 2.95 5.05 -6.71
C GLY A 38 3.97 4.42 -5.76
N PRO A 39 5.21 4.20 -6.23
CA PRO A 39 6.27 3.68 -5.37
C PRO A 39 6.62 4.69 -4.27
N PHE A 40 7.06 4.18 -3.14
CA PHE A 40 7.44 4.88 -1.91
C PHE A 40 6.30 5.63 -1.20
N VAL A 41 5.04 5.33 -1.53
CA VAL A 41 3.85 5.87 -0.85
C VAL A 41 3.58 5.11 0.46
N GLU A 42 3.15 5.84 1.48
CA GLU A 42 2.65 5.31 2.76
C GLU A 42 1.19 5.75 2.99
N ILE A 43 0.28 4.78 3.17
CA ILE A 43 -1.16 4.97 3.39
C ILE A 43 -1.62 4.09 4.56
#